data_AF-A0A7V9NM38-F1
#
_entry.id   AF-A0A7V9NM38-F1
#
_cell.length_a   1.000
_cell.length_b   1.000
_cell.length_c   1.000
_cell.angle_alpha   90.00
_cell.angle_beta   90.00
_cell.angle_gamma   90.00
#
_symmetry.space_group_name_H-M   'P 1'
#
loop_
_entity.id
_entity.type
_entity.pdbx_description
1 polymer ?
#
loop_
_entity_poly.entity_id
_entity_poly.type
_entity_poly.pdbx_seq_one_letter_code
_entity_poly.pdbx_strand_id
1 'polypeptide(L)'
;AYIDGELNGRDELMLEMHLAHCSTCASALNEQKKLLCFLDSAMLEKNEIDVPTNFAKIVVANAQGRVSGLRQPGERFRALFVCSGLFFLVLLGLGNETQAVVKTFIIFSEQLFAVGGFVWHFVYDFAFGMAIILRSLSSQFLFNSSTSFAFVIVLFLISLAFLSRLVLRFSRV
;
A
#
# COMPACT_ATOMS: atom_id res chain seq x y z
N ALA A 1 -28.28 1.52 -31.67
CA ALA A 1 -27.56 0.35 -31.12
C ALA A 1 -26.31 0.75 -30.33
N TYR A 2 -25.19 1.20 -30.94
CA TYR A 2 -23.99 1.59 -30.15
C TYR A 2 -24.22 2.87 -29.34
N ILE A 3 -24.79 3.92 -29.93
CA ILE A 3 -25.04 5.18 -29.24
C ILE A 3 -26.11 5.04 -28.13
N ASP A 4 -27.08 4.15 -28.35
CA ASP A 4 -28.17 3.88 -27.40
C ASP A 4 -27.76 2.90 -26.28
N GLY A 5 -26.54 2.35 -26.33
CA GLY A 5 -26.04 1.40 -25.33
C GLY A 5 -26.67 0.01 -25.40
N GLU A 6 -27.30 -0.35 -26.52
CA GLU A 6 -27.96 -1.65 -26.71
C GLU A 6 -27.00 -2.74 -27.24
N LEU A 7 -25.75 -2.39 -27.51
CA LEU A 7 -24.75 -3.36 -27.96
C LEU A 7 -24.32 -4.28 -26.81
N ASN A 8 -24.15 -5.56 -27.10
CA ASN A 8 -23.54 -6.49 -26.15
C ASN A 8 -22.03 -6.19 -26.03
N GLY A 9 -21.44 -6.39 -24.85
CA GLY A 9 -20.06 -5.93 -24.57
C GLY A 9 -18.97 -6.52 -25.49
N ARG A 10 -19.21 -7.68 -26.11
CA ARG A 10 -18.29 -8.24 -27.13
C ARG A 10 -18.35 -7.46 -28.46
N ASP A 11 -19.55 -7.10 -28.89
CA ASP A 11 -19.77 -6.36 -30.13
C ASP A 11 -19.32 -4.90 -29.96
N GLU A 12 -19.45 -4.36 -28.75
CA GLU A 12 -18.96 -3.04 -28.37
C GLU A 12 -17.44 -2.96 -28.52
N LEU A 13 -16.72 -3.91 -27.94
CA LEU A 13 -15.27 -3.98 -28.01
C LEU A 13 -14.77 -4.18 -29.46
N MET A 14 -15.48 -4.98 -30.27
CA MET A 14 -15.16 -5.17 -31.68
C MET A 14 -15.33 -3.87 -32.48
N LEU A 15 -16.39 -3.12 -32.22
CA LEU A 15 -16.64 -1.83 -32.85
C LEU A 15 -15.60 -0.78 -32.40
N GLU A 16 -15.25 -0.71 -31.13
CA GLU A 16 -14.22 0.20 -30.61
C GLU A 16 -12.85 -0.07 -31.24
N MET A 17 -12.46 -1.34 -31.36
CA MET A 17 -11.24 -1.73 -32.06
C MET A 17 -11.25 -1.29 -33.53
N HIS A 18 -12.39 -1.40 -34.20
CA HIS A 18 -12.54 -0.96 -35.60
C HIS A 18 -12.46 0.58 -35.72
N LEU A 19 -13.13 1.31 -34.83
CA LEU A 19 -13.11 2.77 -34.78
C LEU A 19 -11.70 3.34 -34.51
N ALA A 20 -10.87 2.62 -33.75
CA ALA A 20 -9.47 2.99 -33.52
C ALA A 20 -8.62 2.96 -34.80
N HIS A 21 -9.01 2.17 -35.81
CA HIS A 21 -8.24 2.00 -37.06
C HIS A 21 -8.92 2.63 -38.28
N CYS A 22 -10.23 2.86 -38.26
CA CYS A 22 -10.99 3.40 -39.37
C CYS A 22 -11.49 4.82 -39.08
N SER A 23 -10.79 5.82 -39.60
CA SER A 23 -11.15 7.23 -39.42
C SER A 23 -12.51 7.60 -40.03
N THR A 24 -12.92 6.93 -41.11
CA THR A 24 -14.19 7.19 -41.79
C THR A 24 -15.39 6.75 -40.94
N CYS A 25 -15.31 5.59 -40.31
CA CYS A 25 -16.35 5.11 -39.41
C CYS A 25 -16.39 5.96 -38.12
N ALA A 26 -15.22 6.39 -37.63
CA ALA A 26 -15.13 7.30 -36.49
C ALA A 26 -15.75 8.68 -36.80
N SER A 27 -15.51 9.24 -37.98
CA SER A 27 -16.11 10.52 -38.39
C SER A 27 -17.63 10.40 -38.54
N ALA A 28 -18.12 9.34 -39.18
CA ALA A 28 -19.56 9.09 -39.33
C ALA A 28 -20.27 8.94 -37.97
N LEU A 29 -19.65 8.22 -37.03
CA LEU A 29 -20.16 8.10 -35.66
C LEU A 29 -20.19 9.45 -34.94
N ASN A 30 -19.15 10.28 -35.12
CA ASN A 30 -19.11 11.62 -34.54
C ASN A 30 -20.17 12.55 -35.13
N GLU A 31 -20.48 12.44 -36.42
CA GLU A 31 -21.59 13.19 -37.03
C GLU A 31 -22.94 12.79 -36.43
N GLN A 32 -23.18 11.49 -36.23
CA GLN A 32 -24.38 11.00 -35.55
C GLN A 32 -24.48 11.52 -34.10
N LYS A 33 -23.37 11.52 -33.35
CA LYS A 33 -23.33 12.10 -32.00
C LYS A 33 -23.65 13.60 -32.00
N LYS A 34 -23.11 14.36 -32.96
CA LYS A 34 -23.39 15.81 -33.10
C LYS A 34 -24.87 16.06 -33.41
N LEU A 35 -25.47 15.25 -34.29
CA LEU A 35 -26.90 15.34 -34.59
C LEU A 35 -27.75 15.11 -33.35
N LEU A 36 -27.39 14.11 -32.53
CA LEU A 36 -28.09 13.81 -31.29
C LEU A 36 -27.94 14.94 -30.26
N CYS A 37 -26.72 15.49 -30.08
CA CYS A 37 -26.55 16.67 -29.21
C CYS A 37 -27.38 17.87 -29.69
N PHE A 38 -27.49 18.08 -31.00
CA PHE A 38 -28.32 19.15 -31.56
C PHE A 38 -29.81 18.91 -31.26
N LEU A 39 -30.30 17.69 -31.49
CA LEU A 39 -31.67 17.30 -31.17
C LEU A 39 -31.98 17.44 -29.68
N ASP A 40 -31.07 16.99 -28.82
CA ASP A 40 -31.18 17.10 -27.37
C ASP A 40 -31.27 18.58 -26.95
N SER A 41 -30.40 19.45 -27.48
CA SER A 41 -30.46 20.88 -27.21
C SER A 41 -31.74 21.56 -27.72
N ALA A 42 -32.25 21.14 -28.89
CA ALA A 42 -33.48 21.67 -29.46
C ALA A 42 -34.75 21.18 -28.72
N MET A 43 -34.68 20.02 -28.07
CA MET A 43 -35.79 19.47 -27.27
C MET A 43 -35.77 19.94 -25.81
N LEU A 44 -34.58 20.22 -25.25
CA LEU A 44 -34.38 20.70 -23.87
C LEU A 44 -34.81 22.15 -23.64
N GLU A 45 -35.05 22.94 -24.70
CA GLU A 45 -35.54 24.33 -24.61
C GLU A 45 -36.90 24.47 -23.86
N LYS A 46 -37.58 23.34 -23.58
CA LYS A 46 -38.85 23.29 -22.81
C LYS A 46 -38.75 22.72 -21.40
N ASN A 47 -37.63 22.12 -20.99
CA ASN A 47 -37.47 21.46 -19.68
C ASN A 47 -36.11 21.80 -19.06
N GLU A 48 -35.91 23.06 -18.69
CA GLU A 48 -34.82 23.41 -17.78
C GLU A 48 -35.12 22.78 -16.41
N ILE A 49 -34.42 21.68 -16.11
CA ILE A 49 -34.34 21.15 -14.75
C ILE A 49 -33.48 22.14 -13.97
N ASP A 50 -34.04 22.76 -12.94
CA ASP A 50 -33.31 23.65 -12.04
C ASP A 50 -32.16 22.88 -11.37
N VAL A 51 -30.96 23.03 -11.93
CA VAL A 51 -29.76 22.47 -11.36
C VAL A 51 -29.34 23.34 -10.17
N PRO A 52 -29.09 22.76 -8.97
CA PRO A 52 -28.62 23.53 -7.83
C PRO A 52 -27.35 24.32 -8.19
N THR A 53 -27.28 25.58 -7.77
CA THR A 53 -26.16 26.49 -8.09
C THR A 53 -24.77 25.94 -7.71
N ASN A 54 -24.72 25.01 -6.75
CA ASN A 54 -23.50 24.36 -6.28
C ASN A 54 -23.18 23.01 -6.96
N PHE A 55 -24.01 22.52 -7.87
CA PHE A 55 -23.85 21.18 -8.47
C PHE A 55 -22.50 21.05 -9.19
N ALA A 56 -22.16 22.00 -10.07
CA ALA A 56 -20.88 22.00 -10.77
C ALA A 56 -19.70 22.02 -9.79
N LYS A 57 -19.79 22.82 -8.71
CA LYS A 57 -18.75 22.90 -7.68
C LYS A 57 -18.60 21.58 -6.92
N ILE A 58 -19.70 20.92 -6.58
CA ILE A 58 -19.71 19.64 -5.87
C ILE A 58 -19.18 18.52 -6.78
N VAL A 59 -19.57 18.49 -8.05
CA VAL A 59 -19.10 17.49 -9.01
C VAL A 59 -17.61 17.66 -9.30
N VAL A 60 -17.13 18.90 -9.49
CA VAL A 60 -15.70 19.18 -9.69
C VAL A 60 -14.90 18.84 -8.44
N ALA A 61 -15.37 19.23 -7.25
CA ALA A 61 -14.70 18.92 -6.00
C ALA A 61 -14.68 17.41 -5.71
N ASN A 62 -15.75 16.68 -6.04
CA ASN A 62 -15.76 15.22 -5.91
C ASN A 62 -14.91 14.54 -6.99
N ALA A 63 -14.93 15.01 -8.24
CA ALA A 63 -14.08 14.46 -9.28
C ALA A 63 -12.60 14.64 -8.91
N GLN A 64 -12.19 15.86 -8.55
CA GLN A 64 -10.82 16.18 -8.11
C GLN A 64 -10.45 15.56 -6.77
N GLY A 65 -11.42 15.41 -5.85
CA GLY A 65 -11.21 14.79 -4.55
C GLY A 65 -11.18 13.25 -4.62
N ARG A 66 -11.71 12.65 -5.69
CA ARG A 66 -11.82 11.20 -5.86
C ARG A 66 -10.86 10.63 -6.92
N VAL A 67 -10.08 11.47 -7.61
CA VAL A 67 -8.86 11.03 -8.34
C VAL A 67 -7.76 10.54 -7.39
N SER A 68 -7.90 10.70 -6.08
CA SER A 68 -6.98 10.15 -5.08
C SER A 68 -7.17 8.65 -4.79
N GLY A 69 -7.81 7.90 -5.69
CA GLY A 69 -7.82 6.43 -5.72
C GLY A 69 -6.45 5.78 -5.99
N LEU A 70 -5.36 6.48 -5.70
CA LEU A 70 -3.96 6.00 -5.74
C LEU A 70 -3.31 5.96 -4.35
N ARG A 71 -4.07 6.31 -3.30
CA ARG A 71 -3.50 6.60 -1.99
C ARG A 71 -4.30 5.96 -0.86
N GLN A 72 -4.84 4.77 -1.06
CA GLN A 72 -5.13 3.93 0.11
C GLN A 72 -3.81 3.38 0.67
N PRO A 73 -3.62 3.35 2.00
CA PRO A 73 -2.39 2.82 2.61
C PRO A 73 -2.12 1.36 2.22
N GLY A 74 -3.16 0.57 1.93
CA GLY A 74 -3.04 -0.80 1.42
C GLY A 74 -2.58 -0.91 -0.05
N GLU A 75 -2.79 0.13 -0.87
CA GLU A 75 -2.36 0.13 -2.28
C GLU A 75 -0.84 0.31 -2.41
N ARG A 76 -0.19 0.97 -1.45
CA ARG A 76 1.28 1.10 -1.43
C ARG A 76 1.97 -0.25 -1.33
N PHE A 77 1.44 -1.16 -0.51
CA PHE A 77 1.96 -2.52 -0.40
C PHE A 77 1.73 -3.32 -1.67
N ARG A 78 0.57 -3.16 -2.32
CA ARG A 78 0.29 -3.81 -3.61
C ARG A 78 1.20 -3.27 -4.72
N ALA A 79 1.42 -1.96 -4.78
CA ALA A 79 2.33 -1.33 -5.72
C ALA A 79 3.78 -1.79 -5.49
N LEU A 80 4.25 -1.82 -4.23
CA LEU A 80 5.57 -2.35 -3.90
C LEU A 80 5.72 -3.83 -4.29
N PHE A 81 4.70 -4.65 -4.06
CA PHE A 81 4.70 -6.05 -4.45
C PHE A 81 4.83 -6.22 -5.96
N VAL A 82 4.03 -5.47 -6.74
CA VAL A 82 4.10 -5.49 -8.20
C VAL A 82 5.45 -4.97 -8.70
N CYS A 83 5.94 -3.84 -8.18
CA CYS A 83 7.25 -3.29 -8.55
C CYS A 83 8.40 -4.25 -8.20
N SER A 84 8.36 -4.89 -7.03
CA SER A 84 9.34 -5.89 -6.62
C SER A 84 9.31 -7.12 -7.53
N GLY A 85 8.11 -7.61 -7.89
CA GLY A 85 7.96 -8.72 -8.83
C GLY A 85 8.51 -8.38 -10.23
N LEU A 86 8.22 -7.17 -10.72
CA LEU A 86 8.75 -6.69 -11.99
C LEU A 86 10.27 -6.57 -11.97
N PHE A 87 10.83 -6.01 -10.89
CA PHE A 87 12.27 -5.90 -10.69
C PHE A 87 12.95 -7.27 -10.67
N PHE A 88 12.34 -8.26 -10.02
CA PHE A 88 12.85 -9.62 -10.00
C PHE A 88 12.81 -10.28 -11.39
N LEU A 89 11.73 -10.09 -12.14
CA LEU A 89 11.63 -10.57 -13.53
C LEU A 89 12.68 -9.92 -14.44
N VAL A 90 12.94 -8.63 -14.27
CA VAL A 90 14.01 -7.91 -14.98
C VAL A 90 15.37 -8.49 -14.62
N LEU A 91 15.65 -8.72 -13.34
CA LEU A 91 16.89 -9.38 -12.90
C LEU A 91 17.08 -10.78 -13.49
N LEU A 92 16.01 -11.59 -13.53
CA LEU A 92 16.06 -12.92 -14.16
C LEU A 92 16.29 -12.83 -15.67
N GLY A 93 15.66 -11.88 -16.35
CA GLY A 93 15.82 -11.67 -17.80
C GLY A 93 17.22 -11.18 -18.20
N LEU A 94 17.82 -10.28 -17.41
CA LEU A 94 19.20 -9.80 -17.62
C LEU A 94 20.27 -10.81 -17.16
N GLY A 95 19.90 -11.79 -16.32
CA GLY A 95 20.80 -12.79 -15.77
C GLY A 95 21.44 -13.71 -16.80
N ASN A 96 20.86 -13.85 -18.00
CA ASN A 96 21.42 -14.67 -19.07
C ASN A 96 22.65 -14.06 -19.75
N GLU A 97 22.85 -12.73 -19.69
CA GLU A 97 23.97 -12.07 -20.37
C GLU A 97 24.93 -11.32 -19.42
N THR A 98 24.54 -11.07 -18.15
CA THR A 98 25.34 -10.22 -17.24
C THR A 98 25.62 -10.88 -15.89
N GLN A 99 26.66 -11.72 -15.83
CA GLN A 99 27.16 -12.34 -14.59
C GLN A 99 27.56 -11.32 -13.49
N ALA A 100 27.80 -10.06 -13.84
CA ALA A 100 28.24 -9.03 -12.91
C ALA A 100 27.14 -8.55 -11.94
N VAL A 101 25.89 -8.44 -12.40
CA VAL A 101 24.78 -7.92 -11.58
C VAL A 101 24.37 -8.95 -10.54
N VAL A 102 24.30 -10.23 -10.93
CA VAL A 102 23.99 -11.34 -10.02
C VAL A 102 25.05 -11.49 -8.93
N LYS A 103 26.34 -11.40 -9.28
CA LYS A 103 27.43 -11.47 -8.29
C LYS A 103 27.35 -10.34 -7.26
N THR A 104 27.04 -9.12 -7.70
CA THR A 104 26.91 -7.96 -6.79
C THR A 104 25.76 -8.17 -5.80
N PHE A 105 24.64 -8.71 -6.27
CA PHE A 105 23.47 -8.98 -5.42
C PHE A 105 23.74 -10.09 -4.39
N ILE A 106 24.45 -11.14 -4.79
CA ILE A 106 24.86 -12.23 -3.89
C ILE A 106 25.77 -11.70 -2.79
N ILE A 107 26.80 -10.92 -3.14
CA ILE A 107 27.74 -10.34 -2.15
C ILE A 107 26.99 -9.45 -1.15
N PHE A 108 26.06 -8.61 -1.64
CA PHE A 108 25.27 -7.74 -0.78
C PHE A 108 24.33 -8.53 0.16
N SER A 109 23.71 -9.59 -0.37
CA SER A 109 22.88 -10.51 0.41
C SER A 109 23.68 -11.23 1.48
N GLU A 110 24.88 -11.72 1.16
CA GLU A 110 25.77 -12.38 2.12
C GLU A 110 26.19 -11.43 3.24
N GLN A 111 26.51 -10.17 2.94
CA GLN A 111 26.83 -9.17 3.96
C GLN A 111 25.65 -8.88 4.88
N LEU A 112 24.44 -8.74 4.33
CA LEU A 112 23.23 -8.57 5.13
C LEU A 112 22.95 -9.79 6.00
N PHE A 113 23.12 -10.99 5.47
CA PHE A 113 22.92 -12.22 6.22
C PHE A 113 23.96 -12.41 7.32
N ALA A 114 25.22 -12.03 7.06
CA ALA A 114 26.28 -12.05 8.06
C ALA A 114 25.99 -11.09 9.22
N VAL A 115 25.57 -9.85 8.92
CA VAL A 115 25.16 -8.88 9.95
C VAL A 115 23.92 -9.35 10.69
N GLY A 116 22.92 -9.86 9.98
CA GLY A 116 21.70 -10.40 10.57
C GLY A 116 21.98 -11.59 11.49
N GLY A 117 22.83 -12.51 11.06
CA GLY A 117 23.30 -13.64 11.86
C GLY A 117 24.04 -13.21 13.11
N PHE A 118 24.90 -12.19 13.01
CA PHE A 118 25.59 -11.62 14.17
C PHE A 118 24.60 -11.02 15.19
N VAL A 119 23.63 -10.24 14.73
CA VAL A 119 22.58 -9.69 15.59
C VAL A 119 21.76 -10.80 16.24
N TRP A 120 21.42 -11.84 15.50
CA TRP A 120 20.67 -12.98 16.02
C TRP A 120 21.44 -13.71 17.12
N HIS A 121 22.72 -14.03 16.88
CA HIS A 121 23.59 -14.64 17.89
C HIS A 121 23.74 -13.75 19.12
N PHE A 122 23.96 -12.44 18.93
CA PHE A 122 24.06 -11.49 20.03
C PHE A 122 22.78 -11.47 20.90
N VAL A 123 21.60 -11.44 20.27
CA VAL A 123 20.32 -11.49 20.99
C VAL A 123 20.15 -12.82 21.73
N TYR A 124 20.52 -13.94 21.09
CA TYR A 124 20.43 -15.26 21.70
C TYR A 124 21.35 -15.38 22.91
N ASP A 125 22.60 -14.99 22.79
CA ASP A 125 23.60 -15.03 23.87
C ASP A 125 23.21 -14.09 25.02
N PHE A 126 22.69 -12.90 24.70
CA PHE A 126 22.18 -11.96 25.69
C PHE A 126 20.97 -12.53 26.44
N ALA A 127 20.00 -13.12 25.73
CA ALA A 127 18.82 -13.73 26.33
C ALA A 127 19.19 -14.93 27.21
N PHE A 128 20.14 -15.76 26.76
CA PHE A 128 20.62 -16.91 27.51
C PHE A 128 21.37 -16.49 28.78
N GLY A 129 22.24 -15.49 28.68
CA GLY A 129 22.91 -14.89 29.84
C GLY A 129 21.92 -14.30 30.85
N MET A 130 20.90 -13.57 30.37
CA MET A 130 19.83 -13.04 31.22
C MET A 130 19.06 -14.17 31.90
N ALA A 131 18.70 -15.23 31.16
CA ALA A 131 17.99 -16.37 31.71
C ALA A 131 18.78 -17.09 32.82
N ILE A 132 20.10 -17.23 32.66
CA ILE A 132 20.97 -17.80 33.70
C ILE A 132 20.99 -16.90 34.95
N ILE A 133 21.16 -15.58 34.77
CA ILE A 133 21.15 -14.63 35.89
C ILE A 133 19.81 -14.66 36.61
N LEU A 134 18.69 -14.66 35.87
CA LEU A 134 17.34 -14.73 36.42
C LEU A 134 17.10 -16.05 37.15
N ARG A 135 17.59 -17.16 36.61
CA ARG A 135 17.53 -18.48 37.25
C ARG A 135 18.36 -18.54 38.53
N SER A 136 19.57 -17.96 38.50
CA SER A 136 20.45 -17.89 39.67
C SER A 136 19.84 -17.05 40.77
N LEU A 137 19.35 -15.85 40.44
CA LEU A 137 18.58 -14.99 41.34
C LEU A 137 17.38 -15.76 41.92
N SER A 138 16.56 -16.40 41.07
CA SER A 138 15.41 -17.20 41.51
C SER A 138 15.80 -18.31 42.50
N SER A 139 16.88 -19.04 42.22
CA SER A 139 17.37 -20.11 43.11
C SER A 139 17.86 -19.61 44.47
N GLN A 140 18.45 -18.41 44.54
CA GLN A 140 18.88 -17.80 45.81
C GLN A 140 17.72 -17.13 46.56
N PHE A 141 16.74 -16.58 45.82
CA PHE A 141 15.57 -15.91 46.40
C PHE A 141 14.56 -16.87 47.05
N LEU A 142 14.53 -18.15 46.66
CA LEU A 142 13.67 -19.15 47.31
C LEU A 142 14.12 -19.50 48.74
N PHE A 143 15.35 -19.15 49.14
CA PHE A 143 15.87 -19.42 50.49
C PHE A 143 15.77 -18.26 51.48
N ASN A 144 15.35 -17.05 51.05
CA ASN A 144 15.19 -15.92 51.98
C ASN A 144 13.97 -15.05 51.62
N SER A 145 12.87 -15.26 52.33
CA SER A 145 11.51 -14.78 52.00
C SER A 145 11.38 -13.24 51.97
N SER A 146 12.17 -12.50 52.75
CA SER A 146 12.01 -11.05 52.88
C SER A 146 12.72 -10.23 51.78
N THR A 147 13.88 -10.66 51.30
CA THR A 147 14.64 -9.93 50.26
C THR A 147 14.08 -10.14 48.85
N SER A 148 13.41 -11.28 48.61
CA SER A 148 12.74 -11.59 47.34
C SER A 148 11.56 -10.65 47.04
N PHE A 149 10.71 -10.39 48.04
CA PHE A 149 9.58 -9.46 47.89
C PHE A 149 10.03 -8.03 47.58
N ALA A 150 11.09 -7.55 48.25
CA ALA A 150 11.62 -6.21 48.01
C ALA A 150 12.11 -6.03 46.56
N PHE A 151 12.77 -7.03 45.99
CA PHE A 151 13.30 -6.96 44.63
C PHE A 151 12.19 -6.97 43.56
N VAL A 152 11.15 -7.80 43.73
CA VAL A 152 9.98 -7.83 42.83
C VAL A 152 9.25 -6.49 42.84
N ILE A 153 9.09 -5.88 44.02
CA ILE A 153 8.47 -4.55 44.15
C ILE A 153 9.32 -3.50 43.42
N VAL A 154 10.65 -3.53 43.56
CA VAL A 154 11.55 -2.59 42.85
C VAL A 154 11.45 -2.77 41.33
N LEU A 155 11.48 -4.01 40.83
CA LEU A 155 11.31 -4.29 39.40
C LEU A 155 9.95 -3.81 38.87
N PHE A 156 8.88 -4.02 39.64
CA PHE A 156 7.54 -3.57 39.28
C PHE A 156 7.46 -2.02 39.22
N LEU A 157 8.09 -1.33 40.16
CA LEU A 157 8.17 0.13 40.16
C LEU A 157 8.98 0.67 38.96
N ILE A 158 10.09 0.02 38.60
CA ILE A 158 10.88 0.38 37.41
C ILE A 158 10.07 0.18 36.13
N SER A 159 9.35 -0.94 36.01
CA SER A 159 8.43 -1.23 34.92
C SER A 159 7.35 -0.14 34.77
N LEU A 160 6.70 0.23 35.86
CA LEU A 160 5.70 1.31 35.88
C LEU A 160 6.29 2.66 35.49
N ALA A 161 7.50 2.98 35.94
CA ALA A 161 8.19 4.21 35.56
C ALA A 161 8.50 4.26 34.05
N PHE A 162 8.90 3.13 33.46
CA PHE A 162 9.14 3.02 32.01
C PHE A 162 7.86 3.18 31.21
N LEU A 163 6.78 2.49 31.60
CA LEU A 163 5.46 2.62 30.97
C LEU A 163 4.93 4.04 31.05
N SER A 164 5.04 4.68 32.22
CA SER A 164 4.65 6.08 32.42
C SER A 164 5.42 7.01 31.47
N ARG A 165 6.74 6.84 31.36
CA ARG A 165 7.56 7.63 30.43
C ARG A 165 7.19 7.39 28.97
N LEU A 166 6.86 6.15 28.60
CA LEU A 166 6.53 5.80 27.22
C LEU A 166 5.16 6.37 26.82
N VAL A 167 4.16 6.29 27.72
CA VAL A 167 2.84 6.90 27.53
C VAL A 167 2.93 8.42 27.45
N LEU A 168 3.71 9.06 28.32
CA LEU A 168 3.93 10.52 28.29
C LEU A 168 4.66 10.99 27.03
N ARG A 169 5.48 10.13 26.41
CA ARG A 169 6.17 10.43 25.15
C ARG A 169 5.25 10.24 23.95
N PHE A 170 4.31 9.30 24.03
CA PHE A 170 3.31 9.05 22.99
C PHE A 170 2.19 10.10 23.00
N SER A 171 1.78 10.61 24.16
CA SER A 171 0.74 11.64 24.27
C SER A 171 1.21 13.07 23.92
N ARG A 172 2.49 13.24 23.59
CA ARG A 172 3.11 14.55 23.28
C ARG A 172 3.43 14.70 21.78
N VAL A 173 3.11 13.69 20.97
CA VAL A 173 3.16 13.69 19.49
C VAL A 173 1.74 13.84 18.98
#